data_AF-A0A803MZ73-F1
#
_entry.id   AF-A0A803MZ73-F1
#
_cell.length_a   1.000
_cell.length_b   1.000
_cell.length_c   1.000
_cell.angle_alpha   90.00
_cell.angle_beta   90.00
_cell.angle_gamma   90.00
#
_symmetry.space_group_name_H-M   'P 1'
#
loop_
_entity.id
_entity.type
_entity.pdbx_description
1 polymer ?
#
loop_
_entity_poly.entity_id
_entity_poly.type
_entity_poly.pdbx_seq_one_letter_code
_entity_poly.pdbx_strand_id
1 'polypeptide(L)'
;MLISLLIFCSYHHPPGNRFLYFAGIAKVVLKKGKTQLFKYGSPMVYSGAVDRIIGRPPPKTGEVVLVADGAEIPIGWGLYNSASMFCVRLMQLEEEASRDPTCALNMERLLEHRINAATDLRRQLGLPSINTNAYRLVNSEGDRLSGLIVDVFGDVAVVASSAAWVEKYKLEIEAFINKVDGIRHINWRPSVDMLKEEGLDLLQLKHTPVAPLPQVEVKENGIIYAISLTGQKTGFYADQRENRQFIATIAEGKRVLDICCYSGGFSLNAARGGAVSVTGIDSSMPALELAEKNVVLNGLESERVTFLKQDASDFMKKAAARNETWDIVILDPPKLAPRKEVS
;
A
#
# COMPACT_ATOMS: atom_id res chain seq x y z
N MET A 1 -13.09 41.75 19.87
CA MET A 1 -12.16 41.86 21.00
C MET A 1 -12.74 41.10 22.18
N LEU A 2 -12.39 39.81 22.30
CA LEU A 2 -12.60 39.00 23.49
C LEU A 2 -11.67 37.79 23.35
N ILE A 3 -10.52 37.90 24.01
CA ILE A 3 -9.46 36.91 24.08
C ILE A 3 -9.93 35.85 25.08
N SER A 4 -10.19 34.63 24.61
CA SER A 4 -10.46 33.50 25.48
C SER A 4 -9.13 32.92 25.95
N LEU A 5 -8.89 33.03 27.26
CA LEU A 5 -7.69 32.60 27.95
C LEU A 5 -7.69 31.06 28.05
N LEU A 6 -6.91 30.39 27.20
CA LEU A 6 -6.62 28.96 27.33
C LEU A 6 -5.66 28.76 28.50
N ILE A 7 -6.18 28.29 29.63
CA ILE A 7 -5.39 27.82 30.77
C ILE A 7 -4.76 26.48 30.36
N PHE A 8 -3.47 26.51 30.01
CA PHE A 8 -2.66 25.30 29.94
C PHE A 8 -2.41 24.79 31.36
N CYS A 9 -3.10 23.72 31.73
CA CYS A 9 -2.78 22.97 32.94
C CYS A 9 -1.54 22.13 32.66
N SER A 10 -0.36 22.68 32.90
CA SER A 10 0.91 21.94 32.84
C SER A 10 0.98 20.96 34.01
N TYR A 11 0.56 19.72 33.80
CA TYR A 11 0.93 18.62 34.69
C TYR A 11 2.42 18.32 34.52
N HIS A 12 3.24 18.90 35.39
CA HIS A 12 4.61 18.42 35.63
C HIS A 12 4.54 17.05 36.31
N HIS A 13 4.69 15.98 35.54
CA HIS A 13 5.07 14.69 36.10
C HIS A 13 6.53 14.75 36.58
N PRO A 14 6.84 14.24 37.78
CA PRO A 14 8.23 14.10 38.22
C PRO A 14 8.98 13.15 37.28
N PRO A 15 10.32 13.25 37.16
CA PRO A 15 11.13 12.32 36.39
C PRO A 15 11.26 10.99 37.15
N GLY A 16 10.16 10.23 37.22
CA GLY A 16 10.07 8.92 37.87
C GLY A 16 9.89 7.82 36.83
N ASN A 17 10.94 7.01 36.62
CA ASN A 17 10.96 5.72 35.91
C ASN A 17 10.16 5.60 34.61
N ARG A 18 10.74 6.11 33.50
CA ARG A 18 10.25 5.89 32.12
C ARG A 18 10.27 4.42 31.63
N PHE A 19 10.57 3.43 32.49
CA PHE A 19 10.89 2.06 32.05
C PHE A 19 10.01 0.95 32.64
N LEU A 20 8.97 1.28 33.43
CA LEU A 20 8.19 0.24 34.13
C LEU A 20 7.29 -0.62 33.23
N TYR A 21 6.99 -0.19 31.99
CA TYR A 21 6.17 -0.97 31.04
C TYR A 21 6.90 -2.17 30.42
N PHE A 22 8.22 -2.27 30.58
CA PHE A 22 9.08 -3.13 29.76
C PHE A 22 9.67 -4.35 30.48
N ALA A 23 9.30 -4.57 31.74
CA ALA A 23 9.80 -5.69 32.52
C ALA A 23 9.32 -7.04 31.95
N GLY A 24 10.27 -7.95 31.68
CA GLY A 24 9.98 -9.30 31.18
C GLY A 24 9.87 -9.45 29.66
N ILE A 25 9.96 -8.36 28.90
CA ILE A 25 9.91 -8.38 27.43
C ILE A 25 11.31 -8.59 26.86
N ALA A 26 11.43 -9.50 25.89
CA ALA A 26 12.70 -9.74 25.20
C ALA A 26 13.15 -8.48 24.44
N LYS A 27 14.46 -8.25 24.39
CA LYS A 27 15.07 -7.11 23.70
C LYS A 27 15.92 -7.56 22.52
N VAL A 28 15.76 -6.89 21.39
CA VAL A 28 16.64 -6.94 20.22
C VAL A 28 17.56 -5.73 20.29
N VAL A 29 18.83 -5.96 20.56
CA VAL A 29 19.84 -4.92 20.68
C VAL A 29 20.54 -4.73 19.34
N LEU A 30 20.60 -3.48 18.87
CA LEU A 30 21.17 -3.13 17.58
C LEU A 30 22.69 -2.93 17.64
N LYS A 31 23.37 -3.23 16.53
CA LYS A 31 24.80 -2.95 16.34
C LYS A 31 25.07 -1.45 16.46
N LYS A 32 26.22 -1.11 17.04
CA LYS A 32 26.73 0.26 17.09
C LYS A 32 26.78 0.86 15.67
N GLY A 33 26.25 2.08 15.51
CA GLY A 33 26.19 2.78 14.22
C GLY A 33 25.01 2.39 13.31
N LYS A 34 24.20 1.38 13.66
CA LYS A 34 22.99 1.00 12.91
C LYS A 34 21.70 1.58 13.51
N THR A 35 21.77 2.16 14.70
CA THR A 35 20.64 2.70 15.47
C THR A 35 19.92 3.86 14.77
N GLN A 36 20.63 4.79 14.14
CA GLN A 36 20.01 6.06 13.71
C GLN A 36 18.93 5.89 12.66
N LEU A 37 19.09 4.90 11.77
CA LEU A 37 18.10 4.60 10.75
C LEU A 37 16.70 4.34 11.34
N PHE A 38 16.64 3.65 12.48
CA PHE A 38 15.39 3.27 13.13
C PHE A 38 14.85 4.37 14.04
N LYS A 39 15.72 5.14 14.69
CA LYS A 39 15.32 6.35 15.41
C LYS A 39 14.69 7.40 14.47
N TYR A 40 15.13 7.44 13.20
CA TYR A 40 14.52 8.27 12.16
C TYR A 40 13.29 7.64 11.49
N GLY A 41 12.77 6.54 12.02
CA GLY A 41 11.46 6.01 11.65
C GLY A 41 11.46 4.91 10.59
N SER A 42 12.61 4.36 10.20
CA SER A 42 12.61 3.12 9.40
C SER A 42 11.94 2.00 10.21
N PRO A 43 10.86 1.38 9.70
CA PRO A 43 10.10 0.41 10.48
C PRO A 43 10.65 -1.02 10.39
N MET A 44 11.72 -1.26 9.61
CA MET A 44 12.15 -2.60 9.22
C MET A 44 13.57 -2.89 9.71
N VAL A 45 13.69 -3.44 10.92
CA VAL A 45 14.98 -3.88 11.47
C VAL A 45 15.41 -5.15 10.76
N TYR A 46 16.41 -5.02 9.89
CA TYR A 46 16.97 -6.17 9.18
C TYR A 46 17.93 -6.97 10.08
N SER A 47 18.02 -8.29 9.87
CA SER A 47 18.81 -9.22 10.68
C SER A 47 20.28 -8.78 10.82
N GLY A 48 20.87 -8.26 9.75
CA GLY A 48 22.24 -7.73 9.75
C GLY A 48 22.48 -6.53 10.69
N ALA A 49 21.43 -5.85 11.15
CA ALA A 49 21.51 -4.75 12.12
C ALA A 49 21.50 -5.20 13.59
N VAL A 50 21.18 -6.47 13.86
CA VAL A 50 21.08 -7.01 15.22
C VAL A 50 22.45 -7.44 15.75
N ASP A 51 22.79 -6.98 16.95
CA ASP A 51 23.99 -7.39 17.69
C ASP A 51 23.71 -8.63 18.54
N ARG A 52 22.67 -8.56 19.39
CA ARG A 52 22.27 -9.63 20.30
C ARG A 52 20.79 -9.56 20.64
N ILE A 53 20.25 -10.68 21.09
CA ILE A 53 18.88 -10.80 21.61
C ILE A 53 18.95 -11.18 23.09
N ILE A 54 18.25 -10.42 23.94
CA ILE A 54 18.18 -10.60 25.39
C ILE A 54 16.78 -11.11 25.73
N GLY A 55 16.68 -12.33 26.22
CA GLY A 55 15.43 -12.97 26.63
C GLY A 55 15.66 -14.45 26.91
N ARG A 56 15.06 -14.98 27.97
CA ARG A 56 15.13 -16.41 28.31
C ARG A 56 13.72 -16.94 28.65
N PRO A 57 13.10 -17.76 27.79
CA PRO A 57 13.59 -18.23 26.48
C PRO A 57 13.72 -17.09 25.45
N PRO A 58 14.46 -17.29 24.33
CA PRO A 58 14.47 -16.34 23.22
C PRO A 58 13.06 -16.11 22.65
N PRO A 59 12.78 -14.92 22.08
CA PRO A 59 11.47 -14.62 21.52
C PRO A 59 11.17 -15.50 20.31
N LYS A 60 9.90 -15.85 20.15
CA LYS A 60 9.37 -16.59 18.99
C LYS A 60 8.79 -15.64 17.94
N THR A 61 8.68 -16.12 16.71
CA THR A 61 8.02 -15.35 15.64
C THR A 61 6.61 -14.92 16.05
N GLY A 62 6.32 -13.64 15.83
CA GLY A 62 5.07 -12.98 16.20
C GLY A 62 5.03 -12.44 17.63
N GLU A 63 6.06 -12.67 18.47
CA GLU A 63 6.12 -12.10 19.81
C GLU A 63 6.57 -10.63 19.79
N VAL A 64 6.07 -9.87 20.78
CA VAL A 64 6.46 -8.48 20.99
C VAL A 64 7.86 -8.43 21.58
N VAL A 65 8.71 -7.58 21.01
CA VAL A 65 10.07 -7.33 21.48
C VAL A 65 10.35 -5.83 21.55
N LEU A 66 11.29 -5.46 22.40
CA LEU A 66 11.85 -4.12 22.43
C LEU A 66 13.03 -4.03 21.50
N VAL A 67 13.12 -2.95 20.75
CA VAL A 67 14.32 -2.63 19.97
C VAL A 67 15.09 -1.58 20.75
N ALA A 68 16.36 -1.86 21.04
CA ALA A 68 17.21 -1.00 21.84
C ALA A 68 18.56 -0.74 21.17
N ASP A 69 19.21 0.36 21.53
CA ASP A 69 20.58 0.62 21.11
C ASP A 69 21.61 -0.21 21.92
N GLY A 70 22.89 -0.06 21.59
CA GLY A 70 23.96 -0.84 22.22
C GLY A 70 24.09 -0.65 23.73
N ALA A 71 23.57 0.46 24.28
CA ALA A 71 23.50 0.75 25.71
C ALA A 71 22.17 0.27 26.35
N GLU A 72 21.38 -0.51 25.59
CA GLU A 72 20.08 -1.05 25.97
C GLU A 72 19.00 0.02 26.22
N ILE A 73 19.19 1.22 25.68
CA ILE A 73 18.19 2.28 25.71
C ILE A 73 17.11 1.95 24.65
N PRO A 74 15.83 1.85 25.03
CA PRO A 74 14.74 1.60 24.10
C PRO A 74 14.65 2.64 22.98
N ILE A 75 14.41 2.15 21.78
CA ILE A 75 14.10 2.92 20.57
C ILE A 75 12.60 2.83 20.28
N GLY A 76 12.01 1.69 20.61
CA GLY A 76 10.61 1.37 20.39
C GLY A 76 10.35 -0.12 20.59
N TRP A 77 9.14 -0.55 20.26
CA TRP A 77 8.76 -1.96 20.30
C TRP A 77 8.24 -2.40 18.93
N GLY A 78 8.30 -3.70 18.67
CA GLY A 78 7.89 -4.30 17.41
C GLY A 78 7.60 -5.78 17.52
N LEU A 79 7.29 -6.40 16.39
CA LEU A 79 7.05 -7.84 16.32
C LEU A 79 8.27 -8.54 15.72
N TYR A 80 8.75 -9.54 16.44
CA TYR A 80 9.90 -10.34 16.05
C TYR A 80 9.51 -11.41 15.04
N ASN A 81 10.39 -11.67 14.07
CA ASN A 81 10.26 -12.80 13.15
C ASN A 81 11.65 -13.36 12.83
N SER A 82 11.97 -14.56 13.33
CA SER A 82 13.28 -15.18 13.11
C SER A 82 13.50 -15.68 11.67
N ALA A 83 12.42 -15.88 10.90
CA ALA A 83 12.50 -16.38 9.52
C ALA A 83 12.68 -15.26 8.49
N SER A 84 12.25 -14.03 8.82
CA SER A 84 12.31 -12.88 7.91
C SER A 84 13.67 -12.20 7.92
N MET A 85 14.10 -11.69 6.77
CA MET A 85 15.22 -10.73 6.71
C MET A 85 14.93 -9.48 7.56
N PHE A 86 13.66 -9.09 7.69
CA PHE A 86 13.21 -8.01 8.56
C PHE A 86 12.83 -8.57 9.94
N CYS A 87 13.87 -8.97 10.69
CA CYS A 87 13.74 -9.70 11.95
C CYS A 87 12.91 -8.99 13.03
N VAL A 88 12.77 -7.66 12.97
CA VAL A 88 11.75 -6.92 13.73
C VAL A 88 11.07 -5.91 12.83
N ARG A 89 9.74 -5.96 12.79
CA ARG A 89 8.94 -4.85 12.26
C ARG A 89 8.56 -3.95 13.43
N LEU A 90 9.15 -2.75 13.47
CA LEU A 90 8.89 -1.75 14.49
C LEU A 90 7.43 -1.29 14.39
N MET A 91 6.74 -1.45 15.52
CA MET A 91 5.34 -1.10 15.67
C MET A 91 5.18 0.25 16.33
N GLN A 92 6.00 0.67 17.28
CA GLN A 92 5.87 2.02 17.83
C GLN A 92 7.23 2.50 18.33
N LEU A 93 7.56 3.75 18.07
CA LEU A 93 8.76 4.35 18.64
C LEU A 93 8.51 4.73 20.10
N GLU A 94 9.57 4.72 20.90
CA GLU A 94 9.52 5.08 22.32
C GLU A 94 8.94 6.49 22.54
N GLU A 95 9.27 7.42 21.64
CA GLU A 95 8.73 8.78 21.68
C GLU A 95 7.22 8.81 21.42
N GLU A 96 6.70 7.93 20.55
CA GLU A 96 5.27 7.83 20.30
C GLU A 96 4.54 7.19 21.48
N ALA A 97 5.12 6.12 22.04
CA ALA A 97 4.59 5.46 23.23
C ALA A 97 4.54 6.41 24.44
N SER A 98 5.49 7.35 24.52
CA SER A 98 5.50 8.39 25.55
C SER A 98 4.37 9.43 25.36
N ARG A 99 3.97 9.71 24.12
CA ARG A 99 2.89 10.66 23.81
C ARG A 99 1.50 10.02 23.95
N ASP A 100 1.37 8.76 23.55
CA ASP A 100 0.17 7.95 23.74
C ASP A 100 0.52 6.59 24.38
N PRO A 101 0.51 6.54 25.72
CA PRO A 101 0.79 5.31 26.46
C PRO A 101 -0.26 4.21 26.27
N THR A 102 -1.45 4.53 25.76
CA THR A 102 -2.53 3.53 25.61
C THR A 102 -2.25 2.52 24.49
N CYS A 103 -1.45 2.92 23.51
CA CYS A 103 -0.97 2.07 22.42
C CYS A 103 0.33 1.31 22.77
N ALA A 104 1.02 1.67 23.86
CA ALA A 104 2.28 1.06 24.23
C ALA A 104 2.12 -0.44 24.48
N LEU A 105 2.79 -1.26 23.66
CA LEU A 105 2.74 -2.73 23.70
C LEU A 105 1.33 -3.30 23.50
N ASN A 106 0.40 -2.51 22.96
CA ASN A 106 -0.98 -2.90 22.72
C ASN A 106 -1.28 -2.86 21.23
N MET A 107 -1.15 -4.02 20.57
CA MET A 107 -1.37 -4.15 19.13
C MET A 107 -2.80 -3.77 18.71
N GLU A 108 -3.82 -4.17 19.47
CA GLU A 108 -5.22 -3.87 19.11
C GLU A 108 -5.48 -2.36 19.09
N ARG A 109 -5.08 -1.65 20.16
CA ARG A 109 -5.21 -0.19 20.24
C ARG A 109 -4.37 0.52 19.18
N LEU A 110 -3.15 0.04 18.94
CA LEU A 110 -2.28 0.61 17.91
C LEU A 110 -2.87 0.43 16.50
N LEU A 111 -3.46 -0.72 16.20
CA LEU A 111 -4.13 -1.00 14.93
C LEU A 111 -5.33 -0.09 14.72
N GLU A 112 -6.20 0.03 15.73
CA GLU A 112 -7.33 0.96 15.70
C GLU A 112 -6.86 2.38 15.42
N HIS A 113 -5.87 2.86 16.19
CA HIS A 113 -5.32 4.20 16.05
C HIS A 113 -4.77 4.45 14.65
N ARG A 114 -3.97 3.52 14.10
CA ARG A 114 -3.31 3.71 12.80
C ARG A 114 -4.24 3.57 11.61
N ILE A 115 -5.21 2.66 11.66
CA ILE A 115 -6.23 2.55 10.61
C ILE A 115 -7.11 3.80 10.61
N ASN A 116 -7.47 4.34 11.77
CA ASN A 116 -8.18 5.61 11.86
C ASN A 116 -7.35 6.78 11.33
N ALA A 117 -6.08 6.88 11.73
CA ALA A 117 -5.17 7.93 11.23
C ALA A 117 -4.99 7.85 9.71
N ALA A 118 -4.87 6.63 9.15
CA ALA A 118 -4.80 6.42 7.71
C ALA A 118 -6.10 6.85 7.02
N THR A 119 -7.26 6.52 7.61
CA THR A 119 -8.59 6.92 7.12
C THR A 119 -8.74 8.44 7.09
N ASP A 120 -8.38 9.11 8.18
CA ASP A 120 -8.46 10.57 8.29
C ASP A 120 -7.51 11.27 7.33
N LEU A 121 -6.31 10.73 7.11
CA LEU A 121 -5.39 11.22 6.08
C LEU A 121 -6.04 11.16 4.69
N ARG A 122 -6.73 10.06 4.33
CA ARG A 122 -7.41 9.96 3.03
C ARG A 122 -8.57 10.92 2.91
N ARG A 123 -9.34 11.12 3.99
CA ARG A 123 -10.40 12.14 4.04
C ARG A 123 -9.85 13.55 3.81
N GLN A 124 -8.71 13.89 4.41
CA GLN A 124 -8.03 15.17 4.19
C GLN A 124 -7.52 15.35 2.76
N LEU A 125 -7.17 14.24 2.08
CA LEU A 125 -6.87 14.22 0.65
C LEU A 125 -8.13 14.25 -0.24
N GLY A 126 -9.32 14.36 0.34
CA GLY A 126 -10.59 14.40 -0.40
C GLY A 126 -11.08 13.03 -0.89
N LEU A 127 -10.74 11.95 -0.18
CA LEU A 127 -11.09 10.57 -0.57
C LEU A 127 -11.93 9.86 0.51
N PRO A 128 -12.99 9.11 0.12
CA PRO A 128 -13.59 9.13 -1.22
C PRO A 128 -14.27 10.48 -1.52
N SER A 129 -14.53 10.73 -2.80
CA SER A 129 -15.35 11.85 -3.28
C SER A 129 -16.41 11.38 -4.28
N ILE A 130 -17.28 12.30 -4.69
CA ILE A 130 -18.25 12.04 -5.78
C ILE A 130 -17.58 11.62 -7.10
N ASN A 131 -16.30 11.94 -7.28
CA ASN A 131 -15.54 11.64 -8.49
C ASN A 131 -14.54 10.50 -8.33
N THR A 132 -14.24 10.09 -7.10
CA THR A 132 -13.23 9.05 -6.83
C THR A 132 -13.64 8.17 -5.65
N ASN A 133 -13.90 6.89 -5.90
CA ASN A 133 -14.13 5.86 -4.88
C ASN A 133 -13.16 4.66 -5.02
N ALA A 134 -12.14 4.78 -5.87
CA ALA A 134 -10.98 3.89 -5.92
C ALA A 134 -9.75 4.59 -5.30
N TYR A 135 -9.22 4.05 -4.21
CA TYR A 135 -8.07 4.66 -3.52
C TYR A 135 -7.37 3.70 -2.57
N ARG A 136 -6.11 3.98 -2.23
CA ARG A 136 -5.39 3.26 -1.17
C ARG A 136 -5.77 3.82 0.20
N LEU A 137 -6.36 2.99 1.06
CA LEU A 137 -6.66 3.32 2.46
C LEU A 137 -5.44 3.14 3.37
N VAL A 138 -4.69 2.03 3.24
CA VAL A 138 -3.47 1.77 4.03
C VAL A 138 -2.31 1.45 3.09
N ASN A 139 -1.17 2.11 3.29
CA ASN A 139 0.03 2.08 2.46
C ASN A 139 1.25 1.58 3.23
N SER A 140 1.11 0.40 3.86
CA SER A 140 2.22 -0.33 4.47
C SER A 140 3.05 0.56 5.41
N GLU A 141 4.36 0.66 5.20
CA GLU A 141 5.29 1.48 5.99
C GLU A 141 4.92 2.97 5.99
N GLY A 142 4.29 3.47 4.92
CA GLY A 142 3.84 4.87 4.82
C GLY A 142 2.77 5.22 5.86
N ASP A 143 1.96 4.25 6.26
CA ASP A 143 0.98 4.37 7.36
C ASP A 143 1.44 3.64 8.62
N ARG A 144 2.74 3.34 8.72
CA ARG A 144 3.37 2.64 9.84
C ARG A 144 2.79 1.25 10.10
N LEU A 145 2.24 0.58 9.10
CA LEU A 145 1.70 -0.78 9.20
C LEU A 145 2.43 -1.68 8.20
N SER A 146 3.75 -1.78 8.38
CA SER A 146 4.67 -2.47 7.47
C SER A 146 4.21 -3.88 7.11
N GLY A 147 3.91 -4.11 5.84
CA GLY A 147 3.41 -5.37 5.29
C GLY A 147 1.89 -5.44 5.07
N LEU A 148 1.13 -4.43 5.52
CA LEU A 148 -0.32 -4.31 5.31
C LEU A 148 -0.63 -3.24 4.27
N ILE A 149 -1.28 -3.64 3.18
CA ILE A 149 -1.86 -2.72 2.19
C ILE A 149 -3.36 -2.94 2.16
N VAL A 150 -4.13 -1.84 2.10
CA VAL A 150 -5.58 -1.89 1.90
C VAL A 150 -5.94 -0.93 0.78
N ASP A 151 -6.40 -1.47 -0.34
CA ASP A 151 -6.97 -0.70 -1.44
C ASP A 151 -8.51 -0.78 -1.38
N VAL A 152 -9.20 0.34 -1.53
CA VAL A 152 -10.66 0.45 -1.52
C VAL A 152 -11.15 0.67 -2.94
N PHE A 153 -12.14 -0.13 -3.34
CA PHE A 153 -12.77 -0.12 -4.66
C PHE A 153 -14.28 -0.10 -4.49
N GLY A 154 -14.87 1.10 -4.49
CA GLY A 154 -16.28 1.26 -4.17
C GLY A 154 -16.55 0.87 -2.72
N ASP A 155 -17.28 -0.21 -2.51
CA ASP A 155 -17.61 -0.78 -1.20
C ASP A 155 -16.76 -2.00 -0.82
N VAL A 156 -15.76 -2.36 -1.64
CA VAL A 156 -14.88 -3.50 -1.41
C VAL A 156 -13.50 -3.01 -0.95
N ALA A 157 -13.03 -3.51 0.19
CA ALA A 157 -11.65 -3.39 0.63
C ALA A 157 -10.84 -4.63 0.20
N VAL A 158 -9.80 -4.45 -0.60
CA VAL A 158 -8.85 -5.49 -0.95
C VAL A 158 -7.63 -5.35 -0.05
N VAL A 159 -7.44 -6.33 0.85
CA VAL A 159 -6.34 -6.36 1.79
C VAL A 159 -5.22 -7.22 1.21
N ALA A 160 -4.04 -6.63 1.01
CA ALA A 160 -2.84 -7.36 0.66
C ALA A 160 -1.93 -7.50 1.89
N SER A 161 -1.66 -8.75 2.25
CA SER A 161 -0.83 -9.12 3.39
C SER A 161 0.50 -9.67 2.91
N SER A 162 1.60 -9.15 3.46
CA SER A 162 2.97 -9.53 3.09
C SER A 162 3.92 -9.71 4.28
N ALA A 163 3.37 -9.68 5.51
CA ALA A 163 4.14 -9.89 6.73
C ALA A 163 3.39 -10.84 7.68
N ALA A 164 4.13 -11.66 8.42
CA ALA A 164 3.52 -12.70 9.26
C ALA A 164 2.59 -12.14 10.34
N TRP A 165 2.89 -10.95 10.87
CA TRP A 165 2.03 -10.33 11.86
C TRP A 165 0.66 -9.89 11.29
N VAL A 166 0.58 -9.56 10.01
CA VAL A 166 -0.67 -9.16 9.37
C VAL A 166 -1.64 -10.35 9.34
N GLU A 167 -1.13 -11.55 9.05
CA GLU A 167 -1.89 -12.79 9.15
C GLU A 167 -2.25 -13.12 10.61
N LYS A 168 -1.34 -12.88 11.57
CA LYS A 168 -1.61 -13.10 13.00
C LYS A 168 -2.76 -12.25 13.53
N TYR A 169 -2.85 -10.99 13.11
CA TYR A 169 -3.85 -10.01 13.57
C TYR A 169 -4.97 -9.80 12.54
N LYS A 170 -5.23 -10.79 11.69
CA LYS A 170 -6.18 -10.68 10.59
C LYS A 170 -7.59 -10.29 11.05
N LEU A 171 -8.09 -10.92 12.12
CA LEU A 171 -9.45 -10.68 12.61
C LEU A 171 -9.63 -9.26 13.12
N GLU A 172 -8.64 -8.73 13.84
CA GLU A 172 -8.64 -7.37 14.35
C GLU A 172 -8.56 -6.37 13.20
N ILE A 173 -7.69 -6.62 12.21
CA ILE A 173 -7.57 -5.79 11.01
C ILE A 173 -8.89 -5.76 10.24
N GLU A 174 -9.53 -6.92 10.02
CA GLU A 174 -10.85 -7.00 9.37
C GLU A 174 -11.91 -6.26 10.18
N ALA A 175 -11.91 -6.38 11.50
CA ALA A 175 -12.85 -5.66 12.37
C ALA A 175 -12.69 -4.13 12.27
N PHE A 176 -11.46 -3.61 12.23
CA PHE A 176 -11.23 -2.17 12.08
C PHE A 176 -11.52 -1.66 10.67
N ILE A 177 -11.21 -2.43 9.62
CA ILE A 177 -11.57 -2.07 8.24
C ILE A 177 -13.09 -2.03 8.07
N ASN A 178 -13.84 -2.95 8.67
CA ASN A 178 -15.31 -2.94 8.63
C ASN A 178 -15.94 -1.72 9.33
N LYS A 179 -15.21 -1.00 10.18
CA LYS A 179 -15.68 0.25 10.79
C LYS A 179 -15.49 1.48 9.87
N VAL A 180 -14.78 1.34 8.75
CA VAL A 180 -14.54 2.44 7.82
C VAL A 180 -15.77 2.63 6.94
N ASP A 181 -16.28 3.87 6.91
CA ASP A 181 -17.51 4.21 6.22
C ASP A 181 -17.49 3.79 4.73
N GLY A 182 -18.57 3.14 4.30
CA GLY A 182 -18.77 2.72 2.92
C GLY A 182 -18.21 1.35 2.55
N ILE A 183 -17.37 0.75 3.39
CA ILE A 183 -16.84 -0.61 3.17
C ILE A 183 -17.90 -1.63 3.61
N ARG A 184 -18.26 -2.55 2.71
CA ARG A 184 -19.23 -3.64 2.94
C ARG A 184 -18.62 -5.03 2.78
N HIS A 185 -17.54 -5.13 2.02
CA HIS A 185 -16.89 -6.39 1.69
C HIS A 185 -15.39 -6.28 1.89
N ILE A 186 -14.78 -7.34 2.42
CA ILE A 186 -13.33 -7.47 2.54
C ILE A 186 -12.88 -8.65 1.69
N ASN A 187 -11.91 -8.41 0.82
CA ASN A 187 -11.22 -9.43 0.04
C ASN A 187 -9.77 -9.55 0.51
N TRP A 188 -9.45 -10.62 1.23
CA TRP A 188 -8.11 -10.87 1.76
C TRP A 188 -7.23 -11.60 0.73
N ARG A 189 -6.20 -10.93 0.24
CA ARG A 189 -5.27 -11.43 -0.79
C ARG A 189 -3.84 -11.52 -0.24
N PRO A 190 -3.46 -12.65 0.36
CA PRO A 190 -2.13 -12.80 0.91
C PRO A 190 -1.09 -12.96 -0.21
N SER A 191 0.08 -12.38 0.00
CA SER A 191 1.21 -12.47 -0.92
C SER A 191 2.03 -13.72 -0.63
N VAL A 192 1.66 -14.84 -1.25
CA VAL A 192 2.22 -16.18 -0.98
C VAL A 192 3.76 -16.20 -0.95
N ASP A 193 4.41 -15.63 -1.97
CA ASP A 193 5.87 -15.63 -2.06
C ASP A 193 6.53 -14.82 -0.94
N MET A 194 5.99 -13.64 -0.61
CA MET A 194 6.52 -12.80 0.46
C MET A 194 6.27 -13.41 1.85
N LEU A 195 5.13 -14.07 2.04
CA LEU A 195 4.81 -14.73 3.30
C LEU A 195 5.65 -15.99 3.53
N LYS A 196 6.07 -16.67 2.45
CA LYS A 196 7.06 -17.75 2.53
C LYS A 196 8.41 -17.23 3.04
N GLU A 197 8.86 -16.06 2.59
CA GLU A 197 10.05 -15.37 3.12
C GLU A 197 9.87 -14.94 4.60
N GLU A 198 8.63 -14.84 5.08
CA GLU A 198 8.29 -14.55 6.48
C GLU A 198 8.09 -15.83 7.33
N GLY A 199 8.36 -17.02 6.75
CA GLY A 199 8.21 -18.31 7.43
C GLY A 199 6.79 -18.85 7.50
N LEU A 200 5.86 -18.30 6.70
CA LEU A 200 4.48 -18.78 6.58
C LEU A 200 4.26 -19.46 5.23
N ASP A 201 4.17 -20.78 5.24
CA ASP A 201 3.77 -21.55 4.06
C ASP A 201 2.25 -21.66 3.97
N LEU A 202 1.65 -20.74 3.22
CA LEU A 202 0.20 -20.69 3.04
C LEU A 202 -0.37 -21.90 2.28
N LEU A 203 0.44 -22.64 1.51
CA LEU A 203 -0.02 -23.85 0.83
C LEU A 203 -0.34 -24.98 1.81
N GLN A 204 0.22 -24.93 3.02
CA GLN A 204 -0.09 -25.87 4.11
C GLN A 204 -1.34 -25.43 4.90
N LEU A 205 -1.73 -24.15 4.78
CA LEU A 205 -2.98 -23.65 5.36
C LEU A 205 -4.10 -23.98 4.37
N LYS A 206 -5.11 -24.73 4.84
CA LYS A 206 -6.31 -25.02 4.04
C LYS A 206 -6.99 -23.69 3.67
N HIS A 207 -6.73 -23.20 2.46
CA HIS A 207 -7.46 -22.06 1.93
C HIS A 207 -8.87 -22.51 1.59
N THR A 208 -9.86 -21.95 2.27
CA THR A 208 -11.23 -21.96 1.75
C THR A 208 -11.24 -21.09 0.50
N PRO A 209 -11.65 -21.60 -0.68
CA PRO A 209 -11.78 -20.77 -1.86
C PRO A 209 -12.78 -19.65 -1.54
N VAL A 210 -12.32 -18.40 -1.57
CA VAL A 210 -13.23 -17.26 -1.55
C VAL A 210 -13.96 -17.29 -2.89
N ALA A 211 -15.30 -17.28 -2.86
CA ALA A 211 -16.09 -17.22 -4.08
C ALA A 211 -15.60 -16.02 -4.92
N PRO A 212 -15.44 -16.16 -6.24
CA PRO A 212 -14.98 -15.07 -7.07
C PRO A 212 -15.93 -13.88 -6.88
N LEU A 213 -15.38 -12.79 -6.34
CA LEU A 213 -16.14 -11.55 -6.25
C LEU A 213 -16.44 -11.08 -7.67
N PRO A 214 -17.66 -10.58 -7.93
CA PRO A 214 -18.04 -10.07 -9.24
C PRO A 214 -17.10 -8.94 -9.67
N GLN A 215 -17.07 -8.64 -10.98
CA GLN A 215 -16.47 -7.39 -11.45
C GLN A 215 -17.11 -6.23 -10.69
N VAL A 216 -16.27 -5.33 -10.17
CA VAL A 216 -16.72 -4.13 -9.46
C VAL A 216 -16.53 -2.95 -10.42
N GLU A 217 -17.48 -2.03 -10.42
CA GLU A 217 -17.31 -0.75 -11.11
C GLU A 217 -16.90 0.30 -10.09
N VAL A 218 -15.80 0.98 -10.39
CA VAL A 218 -15.28 2.06 -9.55
C VAL A 218 -15.14 3.33 -10.36
N LYS A 219 -15.11 4.46 -9.67
CA LYS A 219 -14.92 5.77 -10.26
C LYS A 219 -13.59 6.34 -9.78
N GLU A 220 -12.81 6.88 -10.71
CA GLU A 220 -11.62 7.64 -10.42
C GLU A 220 -11.58 8.85 -11.35
N ASN A 221 -11.42 10.05 -10.80
CA ASN A 221 -11.31 11.29 -11.58
C ASN A 221 -12.49 11.55 -12.53
N GLY A 222 -13.70 11.07 -12.17
CA GLY A 222 -14.85 11.18 -13.05
C GLY A 222 -15.04 10.02 -14.03
N ILE A 223 -14.04 9.14 -14.19
CA ILE A 223 -14.03 8.02 -15.14
C ILE A 223 -14.43 6.73 -14.41
N ILE A 224 -15.29 5.94 -15.04
CA ILE A 224 -15.76 4.65 -14.53
C ILE A 224 -14.86 3.54 -15.07
N TYR A 225 -14.42 2.65 -14.19
CA TYR A 225 -13.58 1.51 -14.50
C TYR A 225 -14.26 0.22 -14.03
N ALA A 226 -14.44 -0.73 -14.92
CA ALA A 226 -14.65 -2.12 -14.53
C ALA A 226 -13.31 -2.69 -14.05
N ILE A 227 -13.28 -3.22 -12.83
CA ILE A 227 -12.11 -3.85 -12.24
C ILE A 227 -12.35 -5.35 -12.06
N SER A 228 -11.30 -6.13 -12.31
CA SER A 228 -11.29 -7.57 -12.01
C SER A 228 -10.51 -7.81 -10.72
N LEU A 229 -11.20 -8.30 -9.70
CA LEU A 229 -10.59 -8.63 -8.40
C LEU A 229 -9.72 -9.89 -8.44
N THR A 230 -9.70 -10.62 -9.58
CA THR A 230 -8.83 -11.78 -9.82
C THR A 230 -7.54 -11.43 -10.59
N GLY A 231 -7.37 -10.18 -11.02
CA GLY A 231 -6.19 -9.71 -11.78
C GLY A 231 -4.91 -9.54 -10.95
N GLN A 232 -3.82 -9.10 -11.61
CA GLN A 232 -2.54 -8.78 -10.95
C GLN A 232 -2.67 -7.66 -9.90
N LYS A 233 -1.78 -7.66 -8.90
CA LYS A 233 -1.86 -6.81 -7.69
C LYS A 233 -3.23 -6.92 -7.02
N THR A 234 -3.83 -5.81 -6.60
CA THR A 234 -5.16 -5.73 -5.97
C THR A 234 -6.30 -5.62 -7.01
N GLY A 235 -5.98 -5.58 -8.31
CA GLY A 235 -6.94 -5.49 -9.43
C GLY A 235 -6.95 -4.15 -10.17
N PHE A 236 -6.44 -3.07 -9.56
CA PHE A 236 -6.35 -1.73 -10.16
C PHE A 236 -5.19 -0.91 -9.57
N TYR A 237 -4.52 -0.10 -10.39
CA TYR A 237 -3.35 0.69 -10.02
C TYR A 237 -3.75 2.07 -9.52
N ALA A 238 -4.12 2.17 -8.25
CA ALA A 238 -4.50 3.44 -7.61
C ALA A 238 -3.32 4.42 -7.44
N ASP A 239 -2.07 3.93 -7.55
CA ASP A 239 -0.83 4.72 -7.46
C ASP A 239 -0.66 5.68 -8.65
N GLN A 240 -1.22 5.37 -9.81
CA GLN A 240 -1.13 6.18 -11.03
C GLN A 240 -2.24 7.24 -11.17
N ARG A 241 -3.13 7.41 -10.17
CA ARG A 241 -4.30 8.32 -10.25
C ARG A 241 -3.93 9.75 -10.64
N GLU A 242 -2.96 10.35 -9.96
CA GLU A 242 -2.58 11.74 -10.20
C GLU A 242 -1.90 11.92 -11.57
N ASN A 243 -1.12 10.93 -12.00
CA ASN A 243 -0.50 10.94 -13.33
C ASN A 243 -1.56 10.83 -14.42
N ARG A 244 -2.57 9.97 -14.23
CA ARG A 244 -3.73 9.86 -15.13
C ARG A 244 -4.51 11.18 -15.20
N GLN A 245 -4.79 11.80 -14.06
CA GLN A 245 -5.43 13.12 -14.00
C GLN A 245 -4.62 14.16 -14.78
N PHE A 246 -3.31 14.19 -14.59
CA PHE A 246 -2.42 15.11 -15.29
C PHE A 246 -2.51 14.95 -16.80
N ILE A 247 -2.48 13.71 -17.31
CA ILE A 247 -2.64 13.45 -18.75
C ILE A 247 -3.93 14.05 -19.31
N ALA A 248 -5.05 13.94 -18.59
CA ALA A 248 -6.31 14.56 -19.01
C ALA A 248 -6.19 16.09 -19.17
N THR A 249 -5.33 16.77 -18.41
CA THR A 249 -5.17 18.24 -18.48
C THR A 249 -4.36 18.73 -19.67
N ILE A 250 -3.59 17.85 -20.33
CA ILE A 250 -2.70 18.20 -21.45
C ILE A 250 -3.09 17.54 -22.77
N ALA A 251 -4.14 16.72 -22.78
CA ALA A 251 -4.52 15.90 -23.92
C ALA A 251 -5.37 16.63 -24.98
N GLU A 252 -5.91 17.81 -24.68
CA GLU A 252 -6.81 18.53 -25.59
C GLU A 252 -6.17 18.77 -26.97
N GLY A 253 -6.83 18.29 -28.03
CA GLY A 253 -6.35 18.45 -29.40
C GLY A 253 -5.16 17.56 -29.77
N LYS A 254 -4.73 16.63 -28.90
CA LYS A 254 -3.49 15.83 -29.07
C LYS A 254 -3.74 14.42 -29.58
N ARG A 255 -2.77 13.87 -30.30
CA ARG A 255 -2.64 12.43 -30.61
C ARG A 255 -1.81 11.78 -29.51
N VAL A 256 -2.37 10.78 -28.83
CA VAL A 256 -1.77 10.15 -27.66
C VAL A 256 -1.45 8.69 -27.93
N LEU A 257 -0.26 8.25 -27.54
CA LEU A 257 0.16 6.84 -27.53
C LEU A 257 0.35 6.37 -26.08
N ASP A 258 -0.36 5.32 -25.68
CA ASP A 258 -0.29 4.70 -24.36
C ASP A 258 0.32 3.30 -24.48
N ILE A 259 1.59 3.15 -24.11
CA ILE A 259 2.33 1.88 -24.19
C ILE A 259 2.26 1.14 -22.86
N CYS A 260 1.94 -0.16 -22.92
CA CYS A 260 1.60 -1.00 -21.77
C CYS A 260 0.33 -0.49 -21.07
N CYS A 261 -0.69 -0.17 -21.87
CA CYS A 261 -1.88 0.55 -21.42
C CYS A 261 -2.79 -0.23 -20.45
N TYR A 262 -2.59 -1.55 -20.31
CA TYR A 262 -3.42 -2.44 -19.51
C TYR A 262 -4.92 -2.23 -19.80
N SER A 263 -5.73 -1.91 -18.79
CA SER A 263 -7.16 -1.65 -18.90
C SER A 263 -7.52 -0.22 -19.36
N GLY A 264 -6.57 0.48 -19.99
CA GLY A 264 -6.78 1.78 -20.63
C GLY A 264 -6.75 2.97 -19.68
N GLY A 265 -6.10 2.85 -18.52
CA GLY A 265 -6.08 3.88 -17.49
C GLY A 265 -5.75 5.28 -18.02
N PHE A 266 -4.60 5.41 -18.68
CA PHE A 266 -4.18 6.67 -19.29
C PHE A 266 -4.97 6.97 -20.56
N SER A 267 -5.20 5.99 -21.43
CA SER A 267 -6.02 6.15 -22.63
C SER A 267 -7.38 6.82 -22.38
N LEU A 268 -8.11 6.38 -21.34
CA LEU A 268 -9.42 6.91 -20.99
C LEU A 268 -9.32 8.37 -20.49
N ASN A 269 -8.29 8.69 -19.71
CA ASN A 269 -8.06 10.05 -19.23
C ASN A 269 -7.68 11.00 -20.37
N ALA A 270 -6.83 10.55 -21.29
CA ALA A 270 -6.49 11.31 -22.49
C ALA A 270 -7.72 11.58 -23.36
N ALA A 271 -8.54 10.56 -23.62
CA ALA A 271 -9.77 10.70 -24.38
C ALA A 271 -10.76 11.66 -23.69
N ARG A 272 -10.96 11.51 -22.37
CA ARG A 272 -11.82 12.39 -21.56
C ARG A 272 -11.33 13.85 -21.54
N GLY A 273 -10.01 14.04 -21.62
CA GLY A 273 -9.33 15.33 -21.71
C GLY A 273 -9.35 15.98 -23.10
N GLY A 274 -10.01 15.37 -24.09
CA GLY A 274 -10.19 15.96 -25.41
C GLY A 274 -9.10 15.60 -26.43
N ALA A 275 -8.39 14.49 -26.25
CA ALA A 275 -7.51 13.93 -27.29
C ALA A 275 -8.28 13.72 -28.60
N VAL A 276 -7.64 14.04 -29.73
CA VAL A 276 -8.20 13.79 -31.06
C VAL A 276 -8.10 12.32 -31.45
N SER A 277 -7.06 11.63 -30.97
CA SER A 277 -6.92 10.19 -31.10
C SER A 277 -6.04 9.63 -29.97
N VAL A 278 -6.35 8.41 -29.57
CA VAL A 278 -5.62 7.66 -28.55
C VAL A 278 -5.35 6.26 -29.07
N THR A 279 -4.09 5.83 -29.04
CA THR A 279 -3.68 4.46 -29.39
C THR A 279 -3.09 3.79 -28.15
N GLY A 280 -3.74 2.73 -27.65
CA GLY A 280 -3.26 1.92 -26.55
C GLY A 280 -2.61 0.62 -27.03
N ILE A 281 -1.44 0.28 -26.52
CA ILE A 281 -0.70 -0.94 -26.85
C ILE A 281 -0.53 -1.80 -25.60
N ASP A 282 -0.94 -3.07 -25.67
CA ASP A 282 -0.68 -4.05 -24.61
C ASP A 282 -0.50 -5.46 -25.21
N SER A 283 0.20 -6.34 -24.50
CA SER A 283 0.38 -7.73 -24.93
C SER A 283 -0.79 -8.63 -24.46
N SER A 284 -1.55 -8.21 -23.46
CA SER A 284 -2.64 -8.95 -22.83
C SER A 284 -3.99 -8.67 -23.49
N MET A 285 -4.52 -9.65 -24.24
CA MET A 285 -5.87 -9.52 -24.82
C MET A 285 -6.95 -9.27 -23.75
N PRO A 286 -6.97 -9.99 -22.62
CA PRO A 286 -7.97 -9.71 -21.58
C PRO A 286 -7.91 -8.29 -21.01
N ALA A 287 -6.73 -7.66 -20.99
CA ALA A 287 -6.60 -6.28 -20.54
C ALA A 287 -7.19 -5.30 -21.57
N LEU A 288 -6.94 -5.53 -22.86
CA LEU A 288 -7.50 -4.72 -23.95
C LEU A 288 -9.02 -4.87 -24.06
N GLU A 289 -9.56 -6.08 -23.88
CA GLU A 289 -11.01 -6.31 -23.81
C GLU A 289 -11.66 -5.52 -22.66
N LEU A 290 -10.97 -5.44 -21.51
CA LEU A 290 -11.41 -4.63 -20.38
C LEU A 290 -11.28 -3.12 -20.69
N ALA A 291 -10.25 -2.70 -21.41
CA ALA A 291 -10.05 -1.33 -21.83
C ALA A 291 -11.17 -0.85 -22.79
N GLU A 292 -11.52 -1.68 -23.78
CA GLU A 292 -12.66 -1.46 -24.68
C GLU A 292 -13.97 -1.35 -23.91
N LYS A 293 -14.21 -2.26 -22.95
CA LYS A 293 -15.37 -2.16 -22.06
C LYS A 293 -15.40 -0.83 -21.31
N ASN A 294 -14.26 -0.36 -20.81
CA ASN A 294 -14.18 0.92 -20.11
C ASN A 294 -14.43 2.13 -21.04
N VAL A 295 -14.05 2.07 -22.32
CA VAL A 295 -14.39 3.12 -23.31
C VAL A 295 -15.90 3.24 -23.43
N VAL A 296 -16.59 2.10 -23.61
CA VAL A 296 -18.06 2.05 -23.71
C VAL A 296 -18.73 2.53 -22.42
N LEU A 297 -18.25 2.11 -21.24
CA LEU A 297 -18.79 2.52 -19.94
C LEU A 297 -18.77 4.05 -19.73
N ASN A 298 -17.82 4.74 -20.35
CA ASN A 298 -17.69 6.19 -20.24
C ASN A 298 -18.33 6.96 -21.40
N GLY A 299 -19.02 6.28 -22.32
CA GLY A 299 -19.62 6.89 -23.50
C GLY A 299 -18.60 7.60 -24.40
N LEU A 300 -17.34 7.14 -24.38
CA LEU A 300 -16.29 7.70 -25.22
C LEU A 300 -16.45 7.15 -26.65
N GLU A 301 -16.19 8.00 -27.64
CA GLU A 301 -16.28 7.61 -29.05
C GLU A 301 -15.22 6.56 -29.39
N SER A 302 -15.65 5.32 -29.67
CA SER A 302 -14.76 4.20 -30.00
C SER A 302 -13.87 4.47 -31.22
N GLU A 303 -14.27 5.36 -32.12
CA GLU A 303 -13.44 5.76 -33.28
C GLU A 303 -12.20 6.58 -32.87
N ARG A 304 -12.21 7.22 -31.70
CA ARG A 304 -11.08 8.02 -31.19
C ARG A 304 -10.10 7.22 -30.36
N VAL A 305 -10.49 6.06 -29.85
CA VAL A 305 -9.65 5.24 -28.95
C VAL A 305 -9.48 3.87 -29.56
N THR A 306 -8.25 3.52 -29.94
CA THR A 306 -7.92 2.23 -30.56
C THR A 306 -6.96 1.45 -29.69
N PHE A 307 -7.26 0.19 -29.45
CA PHE A 307 -6.41 -0.73 -28.69
C PHE A 307 -5.81 -1.80 -29.61
N LEU A 308 -4.48 -1.99 -29.54
CA LEU A 308 -3.77 -2.95 -30.37
C LEU A 308 -3.02 -3.97 -29.51
N LYS A 309 -3.28 -5.25 -29.76
CA LYS A 309 -2.51 -6.34 -29.15
C LYS A 309 -1.16 -6.48 -29.81
N GLN A 310 -0.12 -5.96 -29.17
CA GLN A 310 1.25 -6.05 -29.69
C GLN A 310 2.29 -5.98 -28.57
N ASP A 311 3.47 -6.57 -28.79
CA ASP A 311 4.63 -6.29 -27.96
C ASP A 311 5.03 -4.82 -28.07
N ALA A 312 5.31 -4.18 -26.93
CA ALA A 312 5.64 -2.77 -26.85
C ALA A 312 6.91 -2.41 -27.66
N SER A 313 7.97 -3.22 -27.54
CA SER A 313 9.23 -2.97 -28.24
C SER A 313 9.08 -3.13 -29.74
N ASP A 314 8.35 -4.15 -30.18
CA ASP A 314 8.09 -4.40 -31.60
C ASP A 314 7.19 -3.32 -32.21
N PHE A 315 6.17 -2.85 -31.48
CA PHE A 315 5.35 -1.73 -31.91
C PHE A 315 6.20 -0.48 -32.12
N MET A 316 6.98 -0.09 -31.11
CA MET A 316 7.81 1.12 -31.18
C MET A 316 8.84 1.07 -32.32
N LYS A 317 9.47 -0.08 -32.58
CA LYS A 317 10.39 -0.25 -33.73
C LYS A 317 9.69 -0.04 -35.07
N LYS A 318 8.50 -0.62 -35.25
CA LYS A 318 7.73 -0.48 -36.51
C LYS A 318 7.21 0.94 -36.70
N ALA A 319 6.69 1.56 -35.64
CA ALA A 319 6.24 2.94 -35.65
C ALA A 319 7.39 3.89 -36.02
N ALA A 320 8.57 3.71 -35.43
CA ALA A 320 9.76 4.47 -35.76
C ALA A 320 10.19 4.28 -37.23
N ALA A 321 10.19 3.03 -37.73
CA ALA A 321 10.51 2.74 -39.13
C ALA A 321 9.52 3.38 -40.13
N ARG A 322 8.27 3.61 -39.70
CA ARG A 322 7.22 4.28 -40.48
C ARG A 322 7.17 5.79 -40.27
N ASN A 323 8.07 6.35 -39.45
CA ASN A 323 8.08 7.77 -39.04
C ASN A 323 6.73 8.23 -38.47
N GLU A 324 6.02 7.33 -37.76
CA GLU A 324 4.80 7.71 -37.04
C GLU A 324 5.13 8.61 -35.86
N THR A 325 4.25 9.59 -35.60
CA THR A 325 4.45 10.59 -34.55
C THR A 325 3.18 10.79 -33.73
N TRP A 326 3.37 11.07 -32.45
CA TRP A 326 2.34 11.42 -31.48
C TRP A 326 2.77 12.67 -30.73
N ASP A 327 1.80 13.42 -30.22
CA ASP A 327 2.06 14.61 -29.43
C ASP A 327 2.38 14.26 -27.97
N ILE A 328 1.82 13.14 -27.47
CA ILE A 328 2.07 12.59 -26.14
C ILE A 328 2.35 11.10 -26.27
N VAL A 329 3.44 10.64 -25.64
CA VAL A 329 3.77 9.21 -25.51
C VAL A 329 3.90 8.87 -24.04
N ILE A 330 3.13 7.88 -23.58
CA ILE A 330 3.09 7.39 -22.21
C ILE A 330 3.73 6.01 -22.19
N LEU A 331 4.68 5.81 -21.27
CA LEU A 331 5.41 4.55 -21.10
C LEU A 331 5.26 4.11 -19.64
N ASP A 332 4.43 3.09 -19.37
CA ASP A 332 4.27 2.49 -18.04
C ASP A 332 4.59 0.98 -18.04
N PRO A 333 5.84 0.58 -18.36
CA PRO A 333 6.20 -0.83 -18.44
C PRO A 333 6.23 -1.48 -17.05
N PRO A 334 6.03 -2.81 -16.96
CA PRO A 334 6.27 -3.55 -15.72
C PRO A 334 7.74 -3.43 -15.29
N LYS A 335 8.03 -3.74 -14.02
CA LYS A 335 9.40 -3.67 -13.48
C LYS A 335 10.37 -4.53 -14.32
N LEU A 336 11.33 -3.86 -14.96
CA LEU A 336 12.39 -4.49 -15.78
C LEU A 336 13.64 -4.87 -14.96
N ALA A 337 13.81 -4.29 -13.77
CA ALA A 337 14.96 -4.57 -12.91
C ALA A 337 14.71 -5.85 -12.08
N PRO A 338 15.55 -6.89 -12.23
CA PRO A 338 15.43 -8.09 -11.40
C PRO A 338 15.71 -7.74 -9.93
N ARG A 339 15.06 -8.47 -9.01
CA ARG A 339 15.36 -8.39 -7.58
C ARG A 339 16.81 -8.83 -7.40
N LYS A 340 17.67 -7.96 -6.87
CA LYS A 340 19.05 -8.35 -6.54
C LYS A 340 18.95 -9.35 -5.39
N GLU A 341 19.33 -10.61 -5.63
CA GLU A 341 19.50 -11.58 -4.55
C GLU A 341 20.54 -11.02 -3.60
N VAL A 342 20.12 -10.68 -2.37
CA VAL A 342 21.03 -10.32 -1.30
C VAL A 342 21.38 -11.65 -0.62
N SER A 343 22.50 -12.23 -1.02
CA SER A 343 23.08 -13.41 -0.38
C SER A 343 23.70 -13.09 0.98
#